data_AF-A0AAU9NC42-F1
#
_entry.id   AF-A0AAU9NC42-F1
#
_cell.length_a   1.000
_cell.length_b   1.000
_cell.length_c   1.000
_cell.angle_alpha   90.00
_cell.angle_beta   90.00
_cell.angle_gamma   90.00
#
_symmetry.space_group_name_H-M   'P 1'
#
loop_
_entity.id
_entity.type
_entity.pdbx_description
1 polymer ?
#
loop_
_entity_poly.entity_id
_entity_poly.type
_entity_poly.pdbx_seq_one_letter_code
_entity_poly.pdbx_strand_id
1 'polypeptide(L)'
;MVILVVAATTDLTSYGRATALSAMGNWNPDGIRIQVNEDVRLLEHDKGISEEGHLDNRCEKVTSEVVDKIIFLRKYTAITNRPALTIHPIGVPHIKEENVPP
;
A
#
# COMPACT_ATOMS: atom_id res chain seq x y z
N MET A 1 6.00 -2.19 16.18
CA MET A 1 4.85 -1.76 15.38
C MET A 1 5.40 -1.01 14.19
N VAL A 2 4.90 -1.28 13.00
CA VAL A 2 5.38 -0.67 11.75
C VAL A 2 4.25 -0.06 10.93
N ILE A 3 4.59 0.91 10.10
CA ILE A 3 3.71 1.47 9.07
C ILE A 3 4.01 0.75 7.75
N LEU A 4 2.99 0.14 7.15
CA LEU A 4 3.10 -0.53 5.86
C LEU A 4 2.66 0.42 4.74
N VAL A 5 3.60 0.90 3.95
CA VAL A 5 3.34 1.64 2.70
C VAL A 5 3.30 0.63 1.54
N VAL A 6 2.26 0.69 0.72
CA VAL A 6 1.98 -0.32 -0.31
C VAL A 6 1.90 0.31 -1.68
N ALA A 7 2.61 -0.27 -2.64
CA ALA A 7 2.55 0.11 -4.04
C ALA A 7 2.33 -1.10 -4.96
N ALA A 8 1.53 -0.89 -6.01
CA ALA A 8 1.31 -1.87 -7.05
C ALA A 8 2.25 -1.61 -8.24
N THR A 9 3.05 -2.60 -8.60
CA THR A 9 3.95 -2.53 -9.77
C THR A 9 3.18 -2.52 -11.10
N THR A 10 1.90 -2.88 -11.07
CA THR A 10 0.99 -2.83 -12.23
C THR A 10 0.37 -1.45 -12.45
N ASP A 11 0.53 -0.50 -11.52
CA ASP A 11 0.10 0.89 -11.64
C ASP A 11 1.32 1.82 -11.67
N LEU A 12 1.61 2.40 -12.84
CA LEU A 12 2.76 3.29 -13.04
C LEU A 12 2.75 4.49 -12.07
N THR A 13 1.58 5.00 -11.68
CA THR A 13 1.50 6.11 -10.72
C THR A 13 1.84 5.64 -9.31
N SER A 14 1.37 4.44 -8.94
CA SER A 14 1.69 3.81 -7.67
C SER A 14 3.20 3.53 -7.55
N TYR A 15 3.75 2.82 -8.53
CA TYR A 15 5.16 2.45 -8.58
C TYR A 15 6.09 3.68 -8.67
N GLY A 16 5.73 4.69 -9.48
CA GLY A 16 6.50 5.93 -9.56
C GLY A 16 6.56 6.70 -8.24
N ARG A 17 5.46 6.71 -7.47
CA ARG A 17 5.44 7.31 -6.11
C ARG A 17 6.29 6.52 -5.12
N ALA A 18 6.25 5.19 -5.15
CA ALA A 18 7.12 4.34 -4.34
C ALA A 18 8.60 4.59 -4.66
N THR A 19 8.95 4.63 -5.95
CA THR A 19 10.31 4.93 -6.42
C THR A 19 10.79 6.28 -5.91
N ALA A 20 9.95 7.32 -6.00
CA ALA A 20 10.29 8.65 -5.49
C ALA A 20 10.47 8.65 -3.97
N LEU A 21 9.62 7.92 -3.23
CA LEU A 21 9.74 7.78 -1.78
C LEU A 21 11.04 7.04 -1.38
N SER A 22 11.36 5.94 -2.06
CA SER A 22 12.60 5.17 -1.87
C SER A 22 13.86 5.99 -2.15
N ALA A 23 13.78 6.95 -3.08
CA ALA A 23 14.89 7.86 -3.36
C ALA A 23 15.08 8.93 -2.26
N MET A 24 14.07 9.14 -1.40
CA MET A 24 14.06 10.12 -0.31
C MET A 24 14.17 9.40 1.04
N GLY A 25 15.37 8.94 1.39
CA GLY A 25 15.64 8.36 2.71
C GLY A 25 16.67 7.23 2.70
N ASN A 26 16.86 6.62 3.87
CA ASN A 26 17.80 5.51 4.05
C ASN A 26 17.07 4.18 3.93
N TRP A 27 16.54 3.91 2.74
CA TRP A 27 15.83 2.67 2.44
C TRP A 27 16.81 1.52 2.22
N ASN A 28 16.57 0.40 2.88
CA ASN A 28 17.36 -0.82 2.73
C ASN A 28 16.47 -1.97 2.25
N PRO A 29 16.91 -2.83 1.33
CA PRO A 29 16.14 -4.00 0.93
C PRO A 29 16.04 -5.01 2.08
N ASP A 30 14.86 -5.58 2.30
CA ASP A 30 14.62 -6.63 3.31
C ASP A 30 13.69 -7.72 2.75
N GLY A 31 14.27 -8.63 1.96
CA GLY A 31 13.53 -9.68 1.28
C GLY A 31 13.01 -9.28 -0.10
N ILE A 32 12.00 -10.02 -0.57
CA ILE A 32 11.46 -9.84 -1.93
C ILE A 32 10.48 -8.68 -1.93
N ARG A 33 10.82 -7.60 -2.64
CA ARG A 33 9.97 -6.42 -2.86
C ARG A 33 9.55 -5.67 -1.59
N ILE A 34 10.32 -5.82 -0.51
CA ILE A 34 10.17 -5.01 0.71
C ILE A 34 11.43 -4.16 0.88
N GLN A 35 11.22 -2.88 1.14
CA GLN A 35 12.26 -1.95 1.58
C GLN A 35 11.92 -1.43 2.97
N VAL A 36 12.94 -1.22 3.79
CA VAL A 36 12.81 -0.81 5.19
C VAL A 36 13.47 0.53 5.43
N ASN A 37 12.79 1.38 6.20
CA ASN A 37 13.31 2.63 6.71
C ASN A 37 12.70 2.86 8.09
N GLU A 38 13.49 2.70 9.14
CA GLU A 38 13.06 2.79 10.54
C GLU A 38 11.81 1.91 10.83
N ASP A 39 10.69 2.51 11.21
CA ASP A 39 9.41 1.86 11.49
C ASP A 39 8.50 1.77 10.24
N VAL A 40 9.00 2.12 9.06
CA VAL A 40 8.26 2.07 7.79
C VAL A 40 8.73 0.90 6.94
N ARG A 41 7.76 0.17 6.38
CA ARG A 41 7.97 -0.89 5.39
C ARG A 41 7.32 -0.45 4.08
N LEU A 42 8.08 -0.39 3.00
CA LEU A 42 7.57 -0.18 1.66
C LEU A 42 7.47 -1.53 0.95
N LEU A 43 6.24 -1.98 0.72
CA LEU A 43 5.93 -3.22 0.01
C LEU A 43 5.49 -2.91 -1.42
N GLU A 44 6.20 -3.49 -2.38
CA GLU A 44 5.79 -3.51 -3.78
C GLU A 44 5.15 -4.87 -4.11
N HIS A 45 3.94 -4.87 -4.66
CA HIS A 45 3.26 -6.11 -5.07
C HIS A 45 2.79 -6.02 -6.52
N ASP A 46 2.55 -7.16 -7.17
CA ASP A 46 2.22 -7.24 -8.60
C ASP A 46 0.73 -7.41 -8.89
N LYS A 47 -0.13 -7.17 -7.90
CA LYS A 47 -1.59 -7.21 -8.05
C LYS A 47 -2.20 -5.82 -7.96
N GLY A 48 -3.50 -5.70 -8.25
CA GLY A 48 -4.21 -4.46 -7.96
C GLY A 48 -4.33 -4.23 -6.45
N ILE A 49 -4.17 -2.98 -5.99
CA ILE A 49 -4.35 -2.62 -4.57
C ILE A 49 -5.71 -3.09 -4.01
N SER A 50 -6.75 -3.08 -4.83
CA SER A 50 -8.11 -3.50 -4.45
C SER A 50 -8.30 -5.02 -4.36
N GLU A 51 -7.33 -5.82 -4.86
CA GLU A 51 -7.41 -7.28 -4.89
C GLU A 51 -6.71 -7.93 -3.68
N GLU A 52 -6.00 -7.13 -2.88
CA GLU A 52 -5.17 -7.62 -1.78
C GLU A 52 -5.91 -7.54 -0.43
N GLY A 53 -6.69 -8.58 -0.11
CA GLY A 53 -7.26 -8.75 1.23
C GLY A 53 -6.22 -9.10 2.30
N HIS A 54 -6.47 -8.70 3.56
CA HIS A 54 -5.67 -9.08 4.73
C HIS A 54 -4.14 -8.91 4.56
N LEU A 55 -3.73 -7.79 3.97
CA LEU A 55 -2.33 -7.53 3.65
C LEU A 55 -1.48 -7.31 4.91
N ASP A 56 -2.05 -6.69 5.93
CA ASP A 56 -1.56 -6.67 7.32
C ASP A 56 -1.18 -8.08 7.78
N ASN A 57 -2.16 -8.97 7.91
CA ASN A 57 -1.97 -10.31 8.47
C ASN A 57 -0.91 -11.12 7.71
N ARG A 58 -0.82 -10.93 6.39
CA ARG A 58 0.20 -11.59 5.56
C ARG A 58 1.58 -10.99 5.77
N CYS A 59 1.68 -9.66 5.89
CA CYS A 59 2.93 -8.98 6.21
C CYS A 59 3.44 -9.42 7.58
N GLU A 60 2.58 -9.39 8.61
CA GLU A 60 2.95 -9.79 9.98
C GLU A 60 3.46 -11.23 10.04
N LYS A 61 2.83 -12.15 9.31
CA LYS A 61 3.25 -13.57 9.23
C LYS A 61 4.64 -13.75 8.60
N VAL A 62 5.00 -12.89 7.66
CA VAL A 62 6.28 -13.00 6.93
C VAL A 62 7.40 -12.27 7.66
N THR A 63 7.13 -11.08 8.19
CA THR A 63 8.15 -10.23 8.83
C THR A 63 8.25 -10.45 10.34
N SER A 64 7.26 -11.10 10.96
CA SER A 64 7.09 -11.16 12.42
C SER A 64 6.95 -9.79 13.09
N GLU A 65 6.56 -8.76 12.31
CA GLU A 65 6.33 -7.40 12.79
C GLU A 65 4.85 -7.09 12.84
N VAL A 66 4.40 -6.41 13.89
CA VAL A 66 3.00 -5.95 14.01
C VAL A 66 2.77 -4.71 13.15
N VAL A 67 1.77 -4.74 12.26
CA VAL A 67 1.39 -3.63 11.38
C VAL A 67 0.37 -2.74 12.09
N ASP A 68 0.71 -1.46 12.32
CA ASP A 68 -0.19 -0.48 12.96
C ASP A 68 -1.09 0.24 11.96
N LYS A 69 -0.55 0.55 10.78
CA LYS A 69 -1.23 1.32 9.72
C LYS A 69 -0.82 0.82 8.35
N ILE A 70 -1.76 0.88 7.41
CA ILE A 70 -1.49 0.64 5.99
C ILE A 70 -1.78 1.91 5.19
N ILE A 71 -0.83 2.31 4.34
CA ILE A 71 -0.97 3.45 3.43
C ILE A 71 -0.81 2.96 2.00
N PHE A 72 -1.86 3.09 1.20
CA PHE A 72 -1.84 2.67 -0.21
C PHE A 72 -1.49 3.84 -1.13
N LEU A 73 -0.39 3.68 -1.88
CA LEU A 73 -0.05 4.60 -2.96
C LEU A 73 -0.86 4.21 -4.20
N ARG A 74 -2.02 4.82 -4.40
CA ARG A 74 -2.92 4.45 -5.52
C ARG A 74 -3.11 5.60 -6.50
N LYS A 75 -3.28 5.30 -7.79
CA LYS A 75 -3.87 6.28 -8.73
C LYS A 75 -5.32 6.59 -8.37
N TYR A 76 -5.72 7.82 -8.59
CA TYR A 76 -7.12 8.22 -8.58
C TYR A 76 -7.53 8.51 -10.02
N THR A 77 -8.59 7.86 -10.49
CA THR A 77 -9.13 8.06 -11.84
C THR A 77 -10.55 8.58 -11.73
N ALA A 78 -10.82 9.73 -12.35
CA ALA A 78 -12.13 10.35 -12.42
C ALA A 78 -12.37 10.93 -13.81
N ILE A 79 -13.63 10.91 -14.26
CA ILE A 79 -14.06 11.39 -15.59
C ILE A 79 -13.71 12.87 -15.80
N THR A 80 -13.65 13.65 -14.71
CA THR A 80 -13.32 15.08 -14.76
C THR A 80 -11.92 15.37 -15.28
N ASN A 81 -11.02 14.38 -15.26
CA ASN A 81 -9.62 14.48 -15.70
C ASN A 81 -8.86 15.70 -15.12
N ARG A 82 -9.24 16.13 -13.92
CA ARG A 82 -8.59 17.25 -13.22
C ARG A 82 -7.40 16.73 -12.41
N PRO A 83 -6.23 17.40 -12.46
CA PRO A 83 -5.12 17.09 -11.57
C PRO A 83 -5.56 17.23 -10.11
N ALA A 84 -5.31 16.20 -9.31
CA ALA A 84 -5.63 16.19 -7.89
C ALA A 84 -4.68 15.27 -7.12
N LEU A 85 -4.42 15.65 -5.86
CA LEU A 85 -3.86 14.77 -4.84
C LEU A 85 -4.97 14.48 -3.84
N THR A 86 -5.35 13.21 -3.68
CA THR A 86 -6.49 12.81 -2.86
C THR A 86 -6.08 11.83 -1.78
N ILE A 87 -6.81 11.87 -0.65
CA ILE A 87 -6.67 10.94 0.47
C ILE A 87 -8.08 10.48 0.85
N HIS A 88 -8.26 9.18 1.05
CA HIS A 88 -9.53 8.58 1.46
C HIS A 88 -9.26 7.22 2.12
N PRO A 89 -10.09 6.79 3.08
CA PRO A 89 -10.06 5.42 3.56
C PRO A 89 -10.50 4.45 2.46
N ILE A 90 -10.07 3.20 2.54
CA ILE A 90 -10.56 2.10 1.71
C ILE A 90 -11.71 1.41 2.47
N GLY A 91 -12.82 1.17 1.77
CA GLY A 91 -13.96 0.45 2.31
C GLY A 91 -15.18 0.55 1.40
N VAL A 92 -16.15 -0.33 1.63
CA VAL A 92 -17.45 -0.30 0.94
C VAL A 92 -18.52 0.08 1.97
N PRO A 93 -18.99 1.35 2.01
CA PRO A 93 -19.75 1.87 3.15
C PRO A 93 -21.06 1.13 3.48
N HIS A 94 -21.66 0.45 2.50
CA HIS A 94 -22.92 -0.26 2.67
C HIS A 94 -22.74 -1.73 3.06
N ILE A 95 -21.51 -2.24 3.10
CA ILE A 95 -21.21 -3.62 3.47
C ILE A 95 -20.79 -3.63 4.93
N LYS A 96 -21.50 -4.41 5.74
CA LYS A 96 -21.14 -4.59 7.15
C LYS A 96 -19.86 -5.42 7.26
N GLU A 97 -19.13 -5.21 8.34
CA GLU A 97 -17.83 -5.83 8.59
C GLU A 97 -17.83 -7.37 8.50
N GLU A 98 -18.95 -8.02 8.87
CA GLU A 98 -19.10 -9.47 8.78
C GLU A 98 -19.27 -10.02 7.35
N ASN A 99 -19.41 -9.16 6.35
CA ASN A 99 -19.71 -9.55 4.96
C ASN A 99 -18.51 -9.35 4.04
N VAL A 100 -18.39 -10.21 3.03
CA VAL A 100 -17.35 -10.13 2.01
C VAL A 100 -17.73 -9.07 0.96
N PRO A 101 -16.91 -8.03 0.74
CA PRO A 101 -17.16 -7.08 -0.33
C PRO A 101 -16.97 -7.71 -1.72
N PRO A 102 -17.67 -7.18 -2.76
CA PRO A 102 -17.62 -7.70 -4.13
C PRO A 102 -16.24 -7.56 -4.78
#